data_AF-A0A819WQ26-F1
#
_entry.id   AF-A0A819WQ26-F1
#
_cell.length_a   1.000
_cell.length_b   1.000
_cell.length_c   1.000
_cell.angle_alpha   90.00
_cell.angle_beta   90.00
_cell.angle_gamma   90.00
#
_symmetry.space_group_name_H-M   'P 1'
#
loop_
_entity.id
_entity.type
_entity.pdbx_description
1 polymer ?
#
loop_
_entity_poly.entity_id
_entity_poly.type
_entity_poly.pdbx_seq_one_letter_code
_entity_poly.pdbx_strand_id
1 'polypeptide(L)'
;SFGYDLAKHCLKRNDTLIAYPIEICIRLLENSLNEQDLFRIAPSQGKQKKLVAELNLHVIDRGRTLYDLNYDPHVSASTLKQYLRELPDCLLTNALLSQWNDVISIRFLSFFF
;
A
#
# COMPACT_ATOMS: atom_id res chain seq x y z
N SER A 1 -0.44 9.22 10.05
CA SER A 1 0.13 9.80 8.83
C SER A 1 1.10 8.81 8.22
N PHE A 2 1.47 8.98 6.95
CA PHE A 2 2.53 8.18 6.31
C PHE A 2 3.84 8.27 7.12
N GLY A 3 4.66 7.22 7.07
CA GLY A 3 5.90 7.12 7.84
C GLY A 3 5.75 6.68 9.30
N TYR A 4 4.54 6.39 9.76
CA TYR A 4 4.29 5.90 11.12
C TYR A 4 4.27 4.38 11.15
N ASP A 5 4.61 3.85 12.32
CA ASP A 5 4.55 2.41 12.61
C ASP A 5 3.17 1.81 12.29
N LEU A 6 3.19 0.62 11.66
CA LEU A 6 1.99 -0.05 11.18
C LEU A 6 1.04 -0.43 12.34
N ALA A 7 1.58 -0.90 13.47
CA ALA A 7 0.76 -1.25 14.62
C ALA A 7 0.03 -0.04 15.19
N LYS A 8 0.67 1.13 15.22
CA LYS A 8 0.01 2.39 15.62
C LYS A 8 -1.13 2.78 14.70
N HIS A 9 -1.05 2.46 13.40
CA HIS A 9 -2.14 2.68 12.47
C HIS A 9 -3.34 1.78 12.74
N CYS A 10 -3.09 0.50 13.03
CA CYS A 10 -4.16 -0.46 13.32
C CYS A 10 -4.84 -0.18 14.68
N LEU A 11 -4.07 0.19 15.70
CA LEU A 11 -4.58 0.46 17.06
C LEU A 11 -5.40 1.75 17.17
N LYS A 12 -5.15 2.75 16.32
CA LYS A 12 -5.81 4.07 16.42
C LYS A 12 -7.29 4.08 16.04
N ARG A 13 -7.78 3.06 15.35
CA ARG A 13 -9.14 3.04 14.78
C ARG A 13 -9.85 1.75 15.21
N ASN A 14 -10.45 1.76 16.40
CA ASN A 14 -11.45 0.77 16.85
C ASN A 14 -11.16 -0.70 16.43
N ASP A 15 -9.99 -1.24 16.76
CA ASP A 15 -9.60 -2.63 16.43
C ASP A 15 -9.63 -3.00 14.94
N THR A 16 -9.39 -2.06 14.02
CA THR A 16 -9.20 -2.44 12.62
C THR A 16 -7.87 -3.17 12.42
N LEU A 17 -7.94 -4.39 11.88
CA LEU A 17 -6.77 -5.22 11.55
C LEU A 17 -5.89 -4.63 10.44
N ILE A 18 -6.43 -3.69 9.64
CA ILE A 18 -5.79 -3.14 8.44
C ILE A 18 -5.64 -1.62 8.58
N ALA A 19 -4.43 -1.12 8.31
CA ALA A 19 -4.16 0.31 8.32
C ALA A 19 -5.00 1.06 7.27
N TYR A 20 -5.58 2.19 7.66
CA TYR A 20 -6.49 2.99 6.83
C TYR A 20 -5.94 3.34 5.42
N PRO A 21 -4.67 3.75 5.23
CA PRO A 21 -4.13 3.99 3.88
C PRO A 21 -4.15 2.74 2.98
N ILE A 22 -3.90 1.56 3.54
CA ILE A 22 -3.97 0.29 2.80
C ILE A 22 -5.43 0.02 2.43
N GLU A 23 -6.34 0.10 3.41
CA GLU A 23 -7.77 -0.17 3.24
C GLU A 23 -8.36 0.68 2.10
N ILE A 24 -8.13 2.00 2.13
CA ILE A 24 -8.66 2.91 1.11
C ILE A 24 -8.03 2.66 -0.26
N CYS A 25 -6.70 2.53 -0.34
CA CYS A 25 -6.05 2.35 -1.65
C CYS A 25 -6.50 1.04 -2.33
N ILE A 26 -6.62 -0.05 -1.58
CA ILE A 26 -7.10 -1.33 -2.11
C ILE A 26 -8.55 -1.20 -2.58
N ARG A 27 -9.43 -0.60 -1.77
CA ARG A 27 -10.83 -0.40 -2.17
C ARG A 27 -10.96 0.41 -3.46
N LEU A 28 -10.20 1.50 -3.57
CA LEU A 28 -10.18 2.32 -4.78
C LEU A 28 -9.74 1.53 -6.02
N LEU A 29 -8.95 0.46 -5.85
CA LEU A 29 -8.45 -0.38 -6.93
C LEU A 29 -9.33 -1.59 -7.28
N GLU A 30 -10.35 -1.90 -6.48
CA GLU A 30 -11.17 -3.12 -6.62
C GLU A 30 -11.75 -3.30 -8.02
N ASN A 31 -12.18 -2.19 -8.65
CA ASN A 31 -12.79 -2.19 -9.98
C ASN A 31 -11.80 -1.87 -11.12
N SER A 32 -10.50 -1.71 -10.82
CA SER A 32 -9.48 -1.32 -11.80
C SER A 32 -8.34 -2.33 -11.91
N LEU A 33 -8.56 -3.59 -11.52
CA LEU A 33 -7.53 -4.64 -11.60
C LEU A 33 -7.16 -5.00 -13.06
N ASN A 34 -8.05 -4.71 -14.01
CA ASN A 34 -7.80 -4.89 -15.43
C ASN A 34 -7.03 -3.72 -16.07
N GLU A 35 -6.70 -2.67 -15.31
CA GLU A 35 -5.92 -1.54 -15.80
C GLU A 35 -4.54 -2.02 -16.26
N GLN A 36 -4.16 -1.65 -17.49
CA GLN A 36 -2.90 -2.05 -18.06
C GLN A 36 -1.75 -1.49 -17.22
N ASP A 37 -0.75 -2.32 -16.93
CA ASP A 37 0.48 -1.90 -16.24
C ASP A 37 0.24 -1.25 -14.88
N LEU A 38 -0.84 -1.66 -14.20
CA LEU A 38 -1.10 -1.33 -12.82
C LEU A 38 0.14 -1.65 -11.98
N PHE A 39 0.51 -0.74 -11.08
CA PHE A 39 1.77 -0.75 -10.31
C PHE A 39 3.08 -0.59 -11.10
N ARG A 40 3.11 -0.70 -12.44
CA ARG A 40 4.33 -0.46 -13.25
C ARG A 40 4.45 0.99 -13.71
N ILE A 41 3.35 1.62 -14.11
CA ILE A 41 3.35 3.00 -14.63
C ILE A 41 3.43 4.03 -13.49
N ALA A 42 4.09 5.16 -13.77
CA ALA A 42 4.18 6.30 -12.86
C ALA A 42 2.87 7.11 -12.89
N PRO A 43 2.38 7.60 -11.73
CA PRO A 43 1.13 8.34 -11.66
C PRO A 43 1.35 9.82 -11.99
N SER A 44 0.23 10.56 -12.09
CA SER A 44 0.29 12.02 -11.92
C SER A 44 0.79 12.36 -10.52
N GLN A 45 2.00 12.91 -10.42
CA GLN A 45 2.65 13.26 -9.15
C GLN A 45 1.84 14.26 -8.31
N GLY A 46 1.17 15.22 -8.95
CA GLY A 46 0.32 16.18 -8.26
C GLY A 46 -0.90 15.51 -7.61
N LYS A 47 -1.56 14.61 -8.34
CA LYS A 47 -2.70 13.82 -7.82
C LYS A 47 -2.26 12.87 -6.71
N GLN A 48 -1.08 12.25 -6.83
CA GLN A 48 -0.52 11.40 -5.78
C GLN A 48 -0.26 12.18 -4.49
N LYS A 49 0.39 13.35 -4.57
CA LYS A 49 0.61 14.21 -3.39
C LYS A 49 -0.70 14.63 -2.72
N LYS A 50 -1.73 14.94 -3.53
CA LYS A 50 -3.06 15.28 -3.02
C LYS A 50 -3.69 14.08 -2.30
N LEU A 51 -3.68 12.89 -2.89
CA LEU A 51 -4.23 11.68 -2.27
C LEU A 51 -3.51 11.33 -0.95
N VAL A 52 -2.18 11.46 -0.89
CA VAL A 52 -1.41 11.27 0.36
C VAL A 52 -1.86 12.25 1.44
N ALA A 53 -2.07 13.53 1.10
CA ALA A 53 -2.56 14.52 2.05
C ALA A 53 -3.98 14.19 2.55
N GLU A 54 -4.88 13.79 1.66
CA GLU A 54 -6.25 13.39 2.00
C GLU A 54 -6.27 12.14 2.91
N LEU A 55 -5.40 11.16 2.66
CA LEU A 55 -5.25 9.98 3.51
C LEU A 55 -4.68 10.33 4.89
N ASN A 56 -3.70 11.24 4.97
CA ASN A 56 -3.16 11.71 6.24
C ASN A 56 -4.22 12.41 7.10
N LEU A 57 -5.11 13.17 6.47
CA LEU A 57 -6.22 13.86 7.11
C LEU A 57 -7.44 12.96 7.38
N HIS A 58 -7.44 11.71 6.89
CA HIS A 58 -8.53 10.75 7.04
C HIS A 58 -9.89 11.25 6.49
N VAL A 59 -9.87 11.97 5.37
CA VAL A 59 -11.07 12.61 4.79
C VAL A 59 -11.76 11.81 3.68
N ILE A 60 -11.22 10.64 3.31
CA ILE A 60 -11.76 9.80 2.23
C ILE A 60 -12.73 8.79 2.83
N ASP A 61 -14.00 8.95 2.52
CA ASP A 61 -15.02 7.98 2.91
C ASP A 61 -14.89 6.65 2.15
N ARG A 62 -15.28 5.56 2.79
CA ARG A 62 -15.19 4.20 2.24
C ARG A 62 -16.09 3.98 1.03
N GLY A 63 -17.16 4.76 0.85
CA GLY A 63 -18.03 4.68 -0.32
C GLY A 63 -17.51 5.41 -1.56
N ARG A 64 -16.40 6.14 -1.46
CA ARG A 64 -15.84 6.90 -2.58
C ARG A 64 -15.11 6.00 -3.57
N THR A 65 -15.29 6.31 -4.85
CA THR A 65 -14.59 5.67 -5.97
C THR A 65 -13.48 6.57 -6.52
N LEU A 66 -12.60 6.00 -7.36
CA LEU A 66 -11.61 6.76 -8.10
C LEU A 66 -12.24 7.87 -8.96
N TYR A 67 -13.40 7.59 -9.55
CA TYR A 67 -14.17 8.54 -10.35
C TYR A 67 -14.61 9.75 -9.51
N ASP A 68 -15.19 9.51 -8.33
CA ASP A 68 -15.66 10.58 -7.43
C ASP A 68 -14.53 11.51 -6.99
N LEU A 69 -13.31 10.97 -6.88
CA LEU A 69 -12.12 11.68 -6.43
C LEU A 69 -11.30 12.28 -7.58
N ASN A 70 -11.69 12.03 -8.84
CA ASN A 70 -10.95 12.41 -10.04
C ASN A 70 -9.50 11.88 -10.06
N TYR A 71 -9.32 10.62 -9.67
CA TYR A 71 -8.04 9.92 -9.71
C TYR A 71 -8.06 8.79 -10.74
N ASP A 72 -6.93 8.59 -11.41
CA ASP A 72 -6.68 7.37 -12.19
C ASP A 72 -6.19 6.24 -11.26
N PRO A 73 -6.29 4.96 -11.67
CA PRO A 73 -5.84 3.83 -10.85
C PRO A 73 -4.36 3.88 -10.47
N HIS A 74 -3.49 4.41 -11.35
CA HIS A 74 -2.05 4.48 -11.08
C HIS A 74 -1.72 5.39 -9.90
N VAL A 75 -2.53 6.44 -9.66
CA VAL A 75 -2.42 7.31 -8.48
C VAL A 75 -2.61 6.51 -7.19
N SER A 76 -3.67 5.71 -7.09
CA SER A 76 -3.94 4.88 -5.90
C SER A 76 -2.88 3.79 -5.74
N ALA A 77 -2.53 3.08 -6.83
CA ALA A 77 -1.49 2.05 -6.82
C ALA A 77 -0.13 2.59 -6.38
N SER A 78 0.24 3.78 -6.83
CA SER A 78 1.52 4.41 -6.48
C SER A 78 1.51 4.97 -5.06
N THR A 79 0.36 5.48 -4.60
CA THR A 79 0.17 5.90 -3.21
C THR A 79 0.30 4.73 -2.25
N LEU A 80 -0.27 3.56 -2.59
CA LEU A 80 -0.09 2.33 -1.81
C LEU A 80 1.39 1.90 -1.74
N LYS A 81 2.09 1.87 -2.89
CA LYS A 81 3.54 1.58 -2.92
C LYS A 81 4.33 2.55 -2.05
N GLN A 82 4.00 3.83 -2.12
CA GLN A 82 4.65 4.85 -1.31
C GLN A 82 4.42 4.60 0.19
N TYR A 83 3.19 4.33 0.60
CA TYR A 83 2.86 4.04 2.00
C TYR A 83 3.70 2.88 2.53
N LEU A 84 3.73 1.75 1.81
CA LEU A 84 4.46 0.56 2.22
C LEU A 84 5.97 0.79 2.29
N ARG A 85 6.53 1.57 1.36
CA ARG A 85 7.96 1.90 1.35
C ARG A 85 8.38 2.86 2.47
N GLU A 86 7.46 3.70 2.92
CA GLU A 86 7.71 4.67 3.98
C GLU A 86 7.50 4.11 5.39
N LEU A 87 7.00 2.87 5.54
CA LEU A 87 6.90 2.23 6.85
C LEU A 87 8.28 2.15 7.52
N PRO A 88 8.38 2.43 8.84
CA PRO A 88 9.67 2.39 9.55
C PRO A 88 10.24 0.96 9.65
N ASP A 89 9.36 -0.04 9.69
CA ASP A 89 9.70 -1.44 9.50
C ASP A 89 8.95 -1.97 8.28
N CYS A 90 9.62 -2.76 7.44
CA CYS A 90 9.00 -3.28 6.23
C CYS A 90 7.81 -4.19 6.58
N LEU A 91 6.87 -4.36 5.65
CA LEU A 91 5.65 -5.12 5.92
C LEU A 91 5.92 -6.58 6.38
N LEU A 92 7.03 -7.18 5.92
CA LEU A 92 7.44 -8.54 6.30
C LEU A 92 8.28 -8.59 7.60
N THR A 93 8.48 -7.44 8.24
CA THR A 93 9.27 -7.18 9.45
C THR A 93 10.76 -7.53 9.32
N ASN A 94 11.62 -6.62 9.71
CA ASN A 94 13.07 -6.83 9.68
C ASN A 94 13.52 -7.99 10.58
N ALA A 95 12.76 -8.27 11.64
CA ALA A 95 13.03 -9.39 12.57
C ALA A 95 12.97 -10.77 11.89
N LEU A 96 12.17 -10.91 10.83
CA LEU A 96 12.01 -12.16 10.09
C LEU A 96 12.89 -12.23 8.83
N LEU A 97 13.65 -11.16 8.51
CA LEU A 97 14.40 -11.05 7.25
C LEU A 97 15.41 -12.20 7.06
N SER A 98 16.08 -12.65 8.13
CA SER A 98 16.98 -13.82 8.07
C SER A 98 16.22 -15.08 7.66
N GLN A 99 15.06 -15.35 8.27
CA GLN A 99 14.22 -16.51 7.97
C GLN A 99 13.70 -16.47 6.52
N TRP A 100 13.33 -15.28 6.02
CA TRP A 100 12.92 -15.11 4.63
C TRP A 100 14.06 -15.43 3.66
N ASN A 101 15.28 -15.01 3.96
CA ASN A 101 16.46 -15.29 3.13
C ASN A 101 16.79 -16.79 3.11
N ASP A 102 16.66 -17.46 4.26
CA ASP A 102 16.90 -18.90 4.36
C ASP A 102 15.93 -19.69 3.46
N VAL A 103 14.64 -19.32 3.44
CA VAL A 103 13.64 -19.97 2.56
C VAL A 103 13.96 -19.78 1.07
N ILE A 104 14.43 -18.60 0.67
CA ILE A 104 14.80 -18.33 -0.74
C ILE A 104 15.99 -19.22 -1.15
N SER A 105 16.96 -19.40 -0.27
CA SER A 105 18.14 -20.23 -0.53
C SER A 105 17.80 -21.70 -0.78
N ILE A 106 16.81 -22.24 -0.05
CA ILE A 106 16.32 -23.62 -0.22
C ILE A 106 15.72 -23.81 -1.62
N ARG A 107 14.94 -22.84 -2.09
CA ARG A 107 14.30 -22.89 -3.42
C ARG A 107 15.32 -22.81 -4.56
N PHE A 108 16.40 -22.05 -4.37
CA PHE A 108 17.50 -21.98 -5.33
C PHE A 108 18.24 -23.32 -5.43
N LEU A 109 18.52 -23.99 -4.29
CA LEU A 109 19.16 -25.30 -4.30
C LEU A 109 18.28 -26.39 -4.93
N SER A 110 16.96 -26.36 -4.73
CA SER A 110 16.03 -27.30 -5.39
C SER A 110 15.85 -27.10 -6.91
N PHE A 111 16.40 -26.03 -7.49
CA PHE A 111 16.42 -25.81 -8.94
C PHE A 111 17.74 -26.29 -9.60
N PHE A 112 18.75 -26.62 -8.79
CA PHE A 112 20.07 -27.08 -9.22
C PHE A 112 20.36 -28.54 -8.81
N PHE A 113 19.40 -29.23 -8.20
CA PHE A 113 19.37 -30.68 -7.98
C PHE A 113 18.08 -31.25 -8.55
#